data_AF-A0A6J5DNG5-F1
#
_entry.id   AF-A0A6J5DNG5-F1
#
_cell.length_a   1.000
_cell.length_b   1.000
_cell.length_c   1.000
_cell.angle_alpha   90.00
_cell.angle_beta   90.00
_cell.angle_gamma   90.00
#
_symmetry.space_group_name_H-M   'P 1'
#
loop_
_entity.id
_entity.type
_entity.pdbx_description
1 polymer ?
#
loop_
_entity_poly.entity_id
_entity_poly.type
_entity_poly.pdbx_seq_one_letter_code
_entity_poly.pdbx_strand_id
1 'polypeptide(L)'
;MWASSLRDTEQLALAKGRELYDASEQVRVAPRVSKNGVPHFYEMTSRARSVFSGEDDPTHNNRVKDLHDKLQALDSWALVLTTKDKATGNVDHDEILKFPQYSWGTETHRILDEKAIVRHDIFGQSPDLAMSIRRPWIAIEVVHTHFPEEEAFAAFLDISKRLPLIVLFEHTARRNVFVKIDDKNGLLQISRWTYYIKDGYVWQGHEKTNVSTSARLQIELVGMLKRWDDYGKSKHGSTSAN
;
A
#
# COMPACT_ATOMS: atom_id res chain seq x y z
N MET A 1 -20.98 -15.08 11.05
CA MET A 1 -22.45 -15.11 11.28
C MET A 1 -23.08 -14.11 10.32
N TRP A 2 -24.10 -14.48 9.57
CA TRP A 2 -24.72 -13.60 8.58
C TRP A 2 -25.89 -12.81 9.17
N ALA A 3 -26.11 -11.56 8.74
CA ALA A 3 -27.20 -10.74 9.28
C ALA A 3 -28.58 -11.41 9.13
N SER A 4 -28.79 -12.15 8.04
CA SER A 4 -30.01 -12.93 7.79
C SER A 4 -30.32 -13.97 8.88
N SER A 5 -29.29 -14.51 9.56
CA SER A 5 -29.46 -15.49 10.64
C SER A 5 -30.04 -14.88 11.92
N LEU A 6 -29.99 -13.56 12.10
CA LEU A 6 -30.54 -12.86 13.27
C LEU A 6 -32.07 -12.75 13.27
N ARG A 7 -32.76 -13.26 12.24
CA ARG A 7 -34.22 -13.40 12.25
C ARG A 7 -34.69 -14.46 13.24
N ASP A 8 -33.83 -15.44 13.52
CA ASP A 8 -34.05 -16.43 14.55
C ASP A 8 -33.75 -15.81 15.93
N THR A 9 -34.72 -15.89 16.83
CA THR A 9 -34.63 -15.33 18.19
C THR A 9 -33.54 -15.98 19.03
N GLU A 10 -33.26 -17.26 18.84
CA GLU A 10 -32.18 -17.95 19.56
C GLU A 10 -30.81 -17.49 19.06
N GLN A 11 -30.64 -17.40 17.74
CA GLN A 11 -29.41 -16.87 17.12
C GLN A 11 -29.18 -15.40 17.49
N LEU A 12 -30.24 -14.58 17.55
CA LEU A 12 -30.14 -13.20 18.00
C LEU A 12 -29.72 -13.11 19.48
N ALA A 13 -30.29 -13.93 20.35
CA ALA A 13 -29.93 -13.96 21.76
C ALA A 13 -28.47 -14.42 21.96
N LEU A 14 -28.05 -15.46 21.23
CA LEU A 14 -26.67 -15.93 21.20
C LEU A 14 -25.71 -14.85 20.71
N ALA A 15 -26.06 -14.15 19.61
CA ALA A 15 -25.26 -13.08 19.04
C ALA A 15 -25.11 -11.89 20.00
N LYS A 16 -26.17 -11.53 20.74
CA LYS A 16 -26.13 -10.47 21.76
C LYS A 16 -25.22 -10.80 22.95
N GLY A 17 -25.02 -12.08 23.24
CA GLY A 17 -24.15 -12.56 24.33
C GLY A 17 -22.66 -12.67 23.94
N ARG A 18 -22.30 -12.35 22.70
CA ARG A 18 -20.93 -12.48 22.18
C ARG A 18 -20.31 -11.12 21.90
N GLU A 19 -18.98 -11.06 22.00
CA GLU A 19 -18.22 -10.00 21.37
C GLU A 19 -18.11 -10.31 19.88
N LEU A 20 -18.68 -9.43 19.06
CA LEU A 20 -18.69 -9.57 17.61
C LEU A 20 -17.89 -8.43 16.99
N TYR A 21 -17.17 -8.77 15.95
CA TYR A 21 -16.41 -7.83 15.15
C TYR A 21 -16.84 -7.94 13.68
N ASP A 22 -16.55 -6.92 12.91
CA ASP A 22 -16.67 -6.96 11.46
C ASP A 22 -15.70 -7.98 10.84
N ALA A 23 -15.75 -8.14 9.52
CA ALA A 23 -14.92 -9.13 8.83
C ALA A 23 -13.41 -8.85 8.97
N SER A 24 -13.01 -7.60 9.21
CA SER A 24 -11.60 -7.21 9.42
C SER A 24 -11.12 -7.38 10.88
N GLU A 25 -12.03 -7.76 11.78
CA GLU A 25 -11.81 -7.80 13.24
C GLU A 25 -11.40 -6.45 13.86
N GLN A 26 -11.57 -5.33 13.13
CA GLN A 26 -11.16 -4.00 13.59
C GLN A 26 -12.28 -3.23 14.27
N VAL A 27 -13.54 -3.51 13.92
CA VAL A 27 -14.70 -2.74 14.37
C VAL A 27 -15.64 -3.64 15.15
N ARG A 28 -15.91 -3.28 16.41
CA ARG A 28 -16.88 -3.98 17.24
C ARG A 28 -18.29 -3.68 16.76
N VAL A 29 -19.05 -4.72 16.48
CA VAL A 29 -20.43 -4.63 16.02
C VAL A 29 -21.40 -5.27 17.01
N ALA A 30 -22.65 -4.84 16.97
CA ALA A 30 -23.74 -5.45 17.72
C ALA A 30 -24.90 -5.84 16.79
N PRO A 31 -25.57 -6.96 17.06
CA PRO A 31 -26.74 -7.37 16.29
C PRO A 31 -27.96 -6.53 16.67
N ARG A 32 -28.73 -6.12 15.67
CA ARG A 32 -30.01 -5.42 15.85
C ARG A 32 -31.03 -5.88 14.83
N VAL A 33 -32.29 -5.98 15.26
CA VAL A 33 -33.44 -6.08 14.35
C VAL A 33 -34.10 -4.71 14.33
N SER A 34 -34.18 -4.09 13.15
CA SER A 34 -34.86 -2.81 12.98
C SER A 34 -36.36 -2.92 13.25
N LYS A 35 -37.04 -1.78 13.43
CA LYS A 35 -38.51 -1.75 13.57
C LYS A 35 -39.24 -2.38 12.39
N ASN A 36 -38.60 -2.42 11.22
CA ASN A 36 -39.15 -3.01 9.99
C ASN A 36 -38.80 -4.50 9.86
N GLY A 37 -38.28 -5.14 10.92
CA GLY A 37 -37.93 -6.57 10.92
C GLY A 37 -36.66 -6.92 10.14
N VAL A 38 -35.94 -5.92 9.61
CA VAL A 38 -34.67 -6.15 8.89
C VAL A 38 -33.53 -6.29 9.91
N PRO A 39 -32.92 -7.48 10.03
CA PRO A 39 -31.75 -7.66 10.86
C PRO A 39 -30.51 -7.04 10.21
N HIS A 40 -29.68 -6.41 11.02
CA HIS A 40 -28.39 -5.88 10.61
C HIS A 40 -27.42 -5.88 11.80
N PHE A 41 -26.13 -5.78 11.49
CA PHE A 41 -25.13 -5.40 12.47
C PHE A 41 -24.94 -3.88 12.42
N TYR A 42 -24.75 -3.26 13.57
CA TYR A 42 -24.42 -1.85 13.67
C TYR A 42 -23.19 -1.67 14.56
N GLU A 43 -22.42 -0.63 14.29
CA GLU A 43 -21.23 -0.31 15.07
C GLU A 43 -21.62 0.23 16.43
N MET A 44 -20.98 -0.26 17.49
CA MET A 44 -21.31 0.17 18.86
C MET A 44 -20.69 1.52 19.24
N THR A 45 -19.74 2.03 18.47
CA THR A 45 -19.01 3.26 18.79
C THR A 45 -19.26 4.33 17.74
N SER A 46 -19.68 5.53 18.16
CA SER A 46 -19.90 6.68 17.26
C SER A 46 -18.61 7.31 16.68
N ARG A 47 -17.44 6.76 17.02
CA ARG A 47 -16.11 7.17 16.55
C ARG A 47 -15.39 5.98 15.89
N ALA A 48 -16.13 5.18 15.14
CA ALA A 48 -15.50 4.12 14.35
C ALA A 48 -14.57 4.76 13.32
N ARG A 49 -13.38 4.18 13.17
CA ARG A 49 -12.48 4.53 12.08
C ARG A 49 -12.96 3.82 10.83
N SER A 50 -12.90 4.50 9.69
CA SER A 50 -13.03 3.84 8.40
C SER A 50 -11.86 2.88 8.21
N VAL A 51 -12.16 1.66 7.77
CA VAL A 51 -11.16 0.66 7.40
C VAL A 51 -11.00 0.69 5.89
N PHE A 52 -9.84 1.14 5.43
CA PHE A 52 -9.49 1.21 4.01
C PHE A 52 -8.72 -0.04 3.63
N SER A 53 -9.25 -0.75 2.62
CA SER A 53 -8.71 -2.02 2.13
C SER A 53 -8.19 -1.87 0.71
N GLY A 54 -7.18 -2.67 0.37
CA GLY A 54 -6.62 -2.76 -0.98
C GLY A 54 -7.52 -3.51 -1.97
N GLU A 55 -7.00 -3.67 -3.19
CA GLU A 55 -7.63 -4.34 -4.32
C GLU A 55 -7.59 -5.88 -4.19
N ASP A 56 -8.59 -6.60 -4.72
CA ASP A 56 -8.64 -8.08 -4.73
C ASP A 56 -8.48 -8.68 -6.13
N ASP A 57 -7.85 -7.94 -7.05
CA ASP A 57 -7.60 -8.42 -8.40
C ASP A 57 -6.47 -9.48 -8.41
N PRO A 58 -6.59 -10.56 -9.21
CA PRO A 58 -5.55 -11.58 -9.28
C PRO A 58 -4.17 -11.04 -9.71
N THR A 59 -4.10 -10.03 -10.57
CA THR A 59 -2.85 -9.38 -10.99
C THR A 59 -2.20 -8.65 -9.83
N HIS A 60 -3.01 -7.93 -9.06
CA HIS A 60 -2.61 -7.27 -7.83
C HIS A 60 -2.07 -8.29 -6.82
N ASN A 61 -2.89 -9.28 -6.46
CA ASN A 61 -2.58 -10.27 -5.43
C ASN A 61 -1.32 -11.09 -5.77
N ASN A 62 -1.16 -11.47 -7.04
CA ASN A 62 0.05 -12.15 -7.50
C ASN A 62 1.31 -11.27 -7.37
N ARG A 63 1.19 -9.97 -7.59
CA ARG A 63 2.32 -9.05 -7.44
C ARG A 63 2.65 -8.79 -5.98
N VAL A 64 1.65 -8.63 -5.11
CA VAL A 64 1.83 -8.55 -3.66
C VAL A 64 2.59 -9.79 -3.17
N LYS A 65 2.14 -10.99 -3.55
CA LYS A 65 2.79 -12.25 -3.21
C LYS A 65 4.24 -12.31 -3.70
N ASP A 66 4.49 -11.99 -4.98
CA ASP A 66 5.85 -12.03 -5.56
C ASP A 66 6.83 -11.07 -4.86
N LEU A 67 6.36 -9.87 -4.47
CA LEU A 67 7.18 -8.93 -3.73
C LEU A 67 7.42 -9.42 -2.30
N HIS A 68 6.37 -9.86 -1.61
CA HIS A 68 6.44 -10.32 -0.23
C HIS A 68 7.35 -11.55 -0.08
N ASP A 69 7.21 -12.56 -0.95
CA ASP A 69 8.07 -13.75 -0.95
C ASP A 69 9.56 -13.38 -1.04
N LYS A 70 9.91 -12.37 -1.84
CA LYS A 70 11.29 -11.88 -1.97
C LYS A 70 11.75 -11.08 -0.76
N LEU A 71 10.87 -10.28 -0.15
CA LEU A 71 11.19 -9.52 1.06
C LEU A 71 11.43 -10.43 2.26
N GLN A 72 10.81 -11.59 2.30
CA GLN A 72 11.03 -12.61 3.33
C GLN A 72 12.36 -13.37 3.18
N ALA A 73 13.04 -13.26 2.03
CA ALA A 73 14.28 -13.98 1.79
C ALA A 73 15.45 -13.49 2.68
N LEU A 74 15.38 -12.24 3.15
CA LEU A 74 16.40 -11.62 3.99
C LEU A 74 15.77 -10.77 5.08
N ASP A 75 16.49 -10.65 6.20
CA ASP A 75 16.08 -9.79 7.30
C ASP A 75 16.62 -8.37 7.19
N SER A 76 17.60 -8.12 6.31
CA SER A 76 18.28 -6.83 6.20
C SER A 76 18.27 -6.32 4.77
N TRP A 77 17.91 -5.06 4.62
CA TRP A 77 17.68 -4.44 3.33
C TRP A 77 18.21 -3.01 3.29
N ALA A 78 18.54 -2.54 2.09
CA ALA A 78 18.76 -1.13 1.80
C ALA A 78 17.73 -0.64 0.76
N LEU A 79 17.11 0.50 1.04
CA LEU A 79 16.25 1.20 0.07
C LEU A 79 17.17 2.09 -0.74
N VAL A 80 17.20 1.85 -2.06
CA VAL A 80 18.11 2.57 -2.96
C VAL A 80 17.33 3.15 -4.13
N LEU A 81 17.73 4.33 -4.60
CA LEU A 81 17.34 4.83 -5.91
C LEU A 81 18.33 4.29 -6.95
N THR A 82 17.82 3.48 -7.86
CA THR A 82 18.60 2.93 -8.96
C THR A 82 18.53 3.85 -10.16
N THR A 83 19.71 4.30 -10.62
CA THR A 83 19.86 5.00 -11.90
C THR A 83 20.69 4.16 -12.86
N LYS A 84 20.41 4.28 -14.16
CA LYS A 84 21.17 3.61 -15.20
C LYS A 84 21.72 4.63 -16.16
N ASP A 85 23.04 4.66 -16.28
CA ASP A 85 23.74 5.46 -17.27
C ASP A 85 23.45 4.89 -18.68
N LYS A 86 23.01 5.75 -19.59
CA LYS A 86 22.66 5.36 -20.96
C LYS A 86 23.88 5.15 -21.86
N ALA A 87 24.99 5.83 -21.59
CA ALA A 87 26.21 5.77 -22.39
C ALA A 87 27.07 4.57 -21.98
N THR A 88 27.24 4.33 -20.68
CA THR A 88 28.07 3.23 -20.17
C THR A 88 27.28 1.96 -19.89
N GLY A 89 25.96 2.07 -19.70
CA GLY A 89 25.11 0.97 -19.25
C GLY A 89 25.26 0.63 -17.77
N ASN A 90 26.14 1.34 -17.05
CA ASN A 90 26.38 1.13 -15.63
C ASN A 90 25.13 1.46 -14.82
N VAL A 91 24.94 0.68 -13.76
CA VAL A 91 23.86 0.87 -12.80
C VAL A 91 24.48 1.45 -11.54
N ASP A 92 23.94 2.57 -11.09
CA ASP A 92 24.32 3.23 -9.84
C ASP A 92 23.17 3.15 -8.84
N HIS A 93 23.53 3.05 -7.56
CA HIS A 93 22.60 2.91 -6.45
C HIS A 93 22.86 4.01 -5.43
N ASP A 94 21.98 5.00 -5.38
CA ASP A 94 21.99 5.99 -4.31
C ASP A 94 21.20 5.47 -3.10
N GLU A 95 21.87 5.35 -1.97
CA GLU A 95 21.27 4.77 -0.77
C GLU A 95 20.39 5.79 -0.04
N ILE A 96 19.10 5.47 0.07
CA ILE A 96 18.14 6.29 0.81
C ILE A 96 18.21 5.94 2.29
N LEU A 97 18.17 4.64 2.63
CA LEU A 97 18.40 4.16 3.99
C LEU A 97 18.75 2.66 4.04
N LYS A 98 19.38 2.24 5.14
CA LYS A 98 19.50 0.83 5.54
C LYS A 98 18.56 0.53 6.68
N PHE A 99 17.93 -0.63 6.63
CA PHE A 99 17.00 -1.08 7.64
C PHE A 99 17.25 -2.55 7.97
N PRO A 100 18.06 -2.81 9.01
CA PRO A 100 18.37 -4.17 9.43
C PRO A 100 17.23 -4.76 10.25
N GLN A 101 17.07 -6.08 10.14
CA GLN A 101 16.15 -6.89 10.94
C GLN A 101 14.69 -6.44 10.78
N TYR A 102 14.16 -6.47 9.55
CA TYR A 102 12.77 -6.12 9.29
C TYR A 102 11.91 -7.36 9.15
N SER A 103 10.75 -7.34 9.78
CA SER A 103 9.70 -8.33 9.59
C SER A 103 8.67 -7.78 8.61
N TRP A 104 8.32 -8.59 7.61
CA TRP A 104 7.41 -8.22 6.53
C TRP A 104 6.10 -9.01 6.63
N GLY A 105 4.99 -8.29 6.72
CA GLY A 105 3.63 -8.84 6.64
C GLY A 105 2.91 -8.39 5.37
N THR A 106 1.91 -9.17 4.96
CA THR A 106 0.90 -8.75 3.98
C THR A 106 -0.39 -8.34 4.69
N GLU A 107 -1.23 -7.57 4.02
CA GLU A 107 -2.58 -7.19 4.50
C GLU A 107 -2.59 -6.67 5.95
N THR A 108 -1.58 -5.87 6.29
CA THR A 108 -1.32 -5.45 7.67
C THR A 108 -2.09 -4.19 8.00
N HIS A 109 -2.99 -4.27 8.98
CA HIS A 109 -3.77 -3.13 9.45
C HIS A 109 -2.95 -2.21 10.35
N ARG A 110 -3.05 -0.90 10.08
CA ARG A 110 -2.43 0.17 10.87
C ARG A 110 -3.43 1.29 11.11
N ILE A 111 -3.57 1.69 12.37
CA ILE A 111 -4.27 2.92 12.74
C ILE A 111 -3.35 4.09 12.36
N LEU A 112 -3.74 4.89 11.38
CA LEU A 112 -2.94 6.02 10.93
C LEU A 112 -3.33 7.32 11.63
N ASP A 113 -4.63 7.49 11.92
CA ASP A 113 -5.13 8.62 12.69
C ASP A 113 -6.42 8.25 13.46
N GLU A 114 -7.17 9.26 13.91
CA GLU A 114 -8.44 9.08 14.64
C GLU A 114 -9.62 8.64 13.77
N LYS A 115 -9.48 8.67 12.45
CA LYS A 115 -10.52 8.38 11.44
C LYS A 115 -10.17 7.20 10.53
N ALA A 116 -8.91 6.85 10.38
CA ALA A 116 -8.44 5.90 9.38
C ALA A 116 -7.66 4.72 10.00
N ILE A 117 -8.13 3.51 9.67
CA ILE A 117 -7.35 2.28 9.71
C ILE A 117 -7.07 1.92 8.26
N VAL A 118 -5.80 1.75 7.91
CA VAL A 118 -5.41 1.32 6.56
C VAL A 118 -4.83 -0.08 6.62
N ARG A 119 -5.29 -0.95 5.72
CA ARG A 119 -4.71 -2.25 5.46
C ARG A 119 -3.70 -2.12 4.34
N HIS A 120 -2.42 -2.07 4.70
CA HIS A 120 -1.32 -2.03 3.74
C HIS A 120 -1.18 -3.37 3.02
N ASP A 121 -0.91 -3.34 1.71
CA ASP A 121 -0.68 -4.58 0.93
C ASP A 121 0.55 -5.33 1.45
N ILE A 122 1.65 -4.61 1.65
CA ILE A 122 2.88 -5.10 2.27
C ILE A 122 3.37 -4.08 3.29
N PHE A 123 3.71 -4.54 4.50
CA PHE A 123 4.21 -3.68 5.58
C PHE A 123 5.45 -4.29 6.24
N GLY A 124 6.51 -3.48 6.32
CA GLY A 124 7.79 -3.80 6.93
C GLY A 124 8.06 -2.92 8.15
N GLN A 125 8.46 -3.55 9.24
CA GLN A 125 8.88 -2.85 10.45
C GLN A 125 10.00 -3.60 11.17
N SER A 126 10.81 -2.86 11.92
CA SER A 126 11.72 -3.46 12.89
C SER A 126 10.92 -4.14 14.02
N PRO A 127 11.38 -5.29 14.55
CA PRO A 127 10.80 -5.88 15.76
C PRO A 127 11.10 -5.04 17.00
N ASP A 128 12.14 -4.20 16.95
CA ASP A 128 12.35 -3.18 17.96
C ASP A 128 11.31 -2.07 17.78
N LEU A 129 10.54 -1.82 18.84
CA LEU A 129 9.48 -0.82 18.88
C LEU A 129 10.02 0.62 18.87
N ALA A 130 11.35 0.81 18.95
CA ALA A 130 12.00 2.10 18.80
C ALA A 130 11.90 2.63 17.35
N MET A 131 10.81 3.34 17.07
CA MET A 131 10.60 4.07 15.81
C MET A 131 11.58 5.24 15.72
N SER A 132 12.49 5.18 14.75
CA SER A 132 13.45 6.26 14.48
C SER A 132 13.71 6.39 12.99
N ILE A 133 14.35 7.46 12.56
CA ILE A 133 14.75 7.65 11.15
C ILE A 133 15.66 6.52 10.62
N ARG A 134 16.32 5.77 11.51
CA ARG A 134 17.16 4.61 11.17
C ARG A 134 16.37 3.31 11.07
N ARG A 135 15.11 3.33 11.52
CA ARG A 135 14.19 2.21 11.54
C ARG A 135 12.78 2.70 11.18
N PRO A 136 12.58 3.26 9.97
CA PRO A 136 11.27 3.74 9.56
C PRO A 136 10.33 2.58 9.23
N TRP A 137 9.04 2.77 9.41
CA TRP A 137 8.06 1.89 8.78
C TRP A 137 8.13 2.02 7.27
N ILE A 138 7.99 0.89 6.58
CA ILE A 138 8.01 0.83 5.13
C ILE A 138 6.75 0.09 4.69
N ALA A 139 5.89 0.78 3.94
CA ALA A 139 4.76 0.18 3.26
C ALA A 139 5.03 0.13 1.76
N ILE A 140 4.51 -0.90 1.09
CA ILE A 140 4.45 -0.97 -0.38
C ILE A 140 2.98 -1.17 -0.74
N GLU A 141 2.42 -0.17 -1.41
CA GLU A 141 1.06 -0.22 -1.97
C GLU A 141 1.17 -0.64 -3.44
N VAL A 142 0.53 -1.74 -3.79
CA VAL A 142 0.50 -2.27 -5.14
C VAL A 142 -0.76 -1.75 -5.83
N VAL A 143 -0.60 -1.09 -6.97
CA VAL A 143 -1.69 -0.50 -7.73
C VAL A 143 -1.88 -1.27 -9.03
N HIS A 144 -3.06 -1.83 -9.25
CA HIS A 144 -3.45 -2.37 -10.55
C HIS A 144 -4.54 -1.52 -11.22
N THR A 145 -5.69 -1.39 -10.57
CA THR A 145 -6.80 -0.55 -11.04
C THR A 145 -7.27 0.45 -10.00
N HIS A 146 -7.07 0.17 -8.70
CA HIS A 146 -7.52 1.04 -7.62
C HIS A 146 -6.33 1.70 -6.94
N PHE A 147 -6.35 3.04 -6.92
CA PHE A 147 -5.45 3.83 -6.09
C PHE A 147 -6.02 3.91 -4.66
N PRO A 148 -5.19 4.24 -3.64
CA PRO A 148 -5.71 4.44 -2.29
C PRO A 148 -6.86 5.44 -2.26
N GLU A 149 -7.82 5.25 -1.38
CA GLU A 149 -8.87 6.25 -1.17
C GLU A 149 -8.27 7.58 -0.68
N GLU A 150 -8.94 8.71 -0.95
CA GLU A 150 -8.41 10.04 -0.63
C GLU A 150 -8.13 10.20 0.87
N GLU A 151 -9.01 9.68 1.72
CA GLU A 151 -8.86 9.68 3.16
C GLU A 151 -7.64 8.85 3.61
N ALA A 152 -7.44 7.66 3.04
CA ALA A 152 -6.27 6.83 3.32
C ALA A 152 -4.97 7.53 2.86
N PHE A 153 -4.99 8.13 1.67
CA PHE A 153 -3.87 8.87 1.12
C PHE A 153 -3.51 10.10 1.96
N ALA A 154 -4.51 10.86 2.40
CA ALA A 154 -4.33 11.98 3.31
C ALA A 154 -3.76 11.52 4.66
N ALA A 155 -4.21 10.37 5.18
CA ALA A 155 -3.68 9.79 6.40
C ALA A 155 -2.21 9.38 6.25
N PHE A 156 -1.79 8.80 5.10
CA PHE A 156 -0.37 8.53 4.81
C PHE A 156 0.48 9.80 4.86
N LEU A 157 0.01 10.87 4.22
CA LEU A 157 0.71 12.16 4.22
C LEU A 157 0.79 12.76 5.62
N ASP A 158 -0.28 12.70 6.41
CA ASP A 158 -0.29 13.28 7.74
C ASP A 158 0.60 12.51 8.72
N ILE A 159 0.50 11.18 8.75
CA ILE A 159 1.25 10.35 9.68
C ILE A 159 2.76 10.36 9.37
N SER A 160 3.14 10.40 8.09
CA SER A 160 4.55 10.47 7.68
C SER A 160 5.25 11.79 8.04
N LYS A 161 4.51 12.85 8.44
CA LYS A 161 5.11 14.06 9.03
C LYS A 161 5.60 13.84 10.45
N ARG A 162 5.00 12.88 11.15
CA ARG A 162 5.12 12.69 12.60
C ARG A 162 5.94 11.46 12.94
N LEU A 163 5.83 10.43 12.09
CA LEU A 163 6.54 9.17 12.22
C LEU A 163 7.44 8.94 11.01
N PRO A 164 8.61 8.32 11.18
CA PRO A 164 9.41 7.82 10.07
C PRO A 164 8.64 6.72 9.33
N LEU A 165 7.85 7.09 8.33
CA LEU A 165 7.09 6.21 7.46
C LEU A 165 7.42 6.52 6.00
N ILE A 166 7.69 5.47 5.23
CA ILE A 166 7.83 5.53 3.79
C ILE A 166 6.75 4.63 3.16
N VAL A 167 5.96 5.18 2.23
CA VAL A 167 4.94 4.43 1.49
C VAL A 167 5.32 4.42 0.02
N LEU A 168 5.76 3.27 -0.50
CA LEU A 168 6.17 3.08 -1.89
C LEU A 168 4.97 2.69 -2.75
N PHE A 169 4.85 3.24 -3.97
CA PHE A 169 3.81 2.84 -4.92
C PHE A 169 4.39 1.99 -6.06
N GLU A 170 3.99 0.72 -6.14
CA GLU A 170 4.30 -0.19 -7.25
C GLU A 170 3.09 -0.31 -8.17
N HIS A 171 3.24 -0.03 -9.47
CA HIS A 171 2.16 -0.24 -10.43
C HIS A 171 2.36 -1.50 -11.27
N THR A 172 1.35 -2.38 -11.31
CA THR A 172 1.47 -3.72 -11.92
C THR A 172 1.66 -3.71 -13.44
N ALA A 173 1.22 -2.65 -14.13
CA ALA A 173 1.39 -2.47 -15.58
C ALA A 173 2.84 -2.63 -16.07
N ARG A 174 3.85 -2.33 -15.23
CA ARG A 174 5.27 -2.43 -15.58
C ARG A 174 6.06 -3.04 -14.42
N ARG A 175 6.16 -4.38 -14.39
CA ARG A 175 6.89 -5.12 -13.35
C ARG A 175 8.34 -4.67 -13.22
N ASN A 176 8.81 -4.54 -11.98
CA ASN A 176 10.19 -4.20 -11.61
C ASN A 176 10.70 -2.86 -12.16
N VAL A 177 9.78 -1.96 -12.55
CA VAL A 177 10.14 -0.59 -12.97
C VAL A 177 10.03 0.38 -11.81
N PHE A 178 9.00 0.27 -10.97
CA PHE A 178 8.82 1.17 -9.84
C PHE A 178 9.44 0.61 -8.56
N VAL A 179 9.14 -0.63 -8.22
CA VAL A 179 9.75 -1.35 -7.11
C VAL A 179 10.34 -2.65 -7.63
N LYS A 180 11.63 -2.86 -7.37
CA LYS A 180 12.35 -4.08 -7.69
C LYS A 180 13.07 -4.57 -6.44
N ILE A 181 12.91 -5.85 -6.13
CA ILE A 181 13.64 -6.49 -5.04
C ILE A 181 14.79 -7.29 -5.63
N ASP A 182 15.99 -7.03 -5.14
CA ASP A 182 17.20 -7.81 -5.39
C ASP A 182 17.60 -8.48 -4.07
N ASP A 183 17.05 -9.67 -3.87
CA ASP A 183 17.22 -10.54 -2.71
C ASP A 183 18.63 -11.12 -2.58
N LYS A 184 19.43 -11.09 -3.64
CA LYS A 184 20.83 -11.52 -3.57
C LYS A 184 21.72 -10.48 -2.91
N ASN A 185 21.43 -9.22 -3.16
CA ASN A 185 22.22 -8.09 -2.66
C ASN A 185 21.54 -7.35 -1.49
N GLY A 186 20.34 -7.77 -1.08
CA GLY A 186 19.58 -7.11 -0.03
C GLY A 186 19.13 -5.70 -0.41
N LEU A 187 18.73 -5.49 -1.66
CA LEU A 187 18.31 -4.16 -2.15
C LEU A 187 16.82 -4.12 -2.45
N LEU A 188 16.12 -3.18 -1.81
CA LEU A 188 14.82 -2.69 -2.23
C LEU A 188 15.05 -1.49 -3.15
N GLN A 189 14.92 -1.70 -4.45
CA GLN A 189 15.27 -0.72 -5.47
C GLN A 189 14.03 0.02 -5.92
N ILE A 190 14.11 1.35 -5.90
CA ILE A 190 13.16 2.22 -6.59
C ILE A 190 13.84 2.91 -7.78
N SER A 191 13.07 3.35 -8.76
CA SER A 191 13.60 4.11 -9.89
C SER A 191 13.22 5.57 -9.80
N ARG A 192 13.81 6.40 -10.67
CA ARG A 192 13.43 7.83 -10.79
C ARG A 192 11.97 8.08 -11.13
N TRP A 193 11.22 7.04 -11.50
CA TRP A 193 9.82 7.12 -11.87
C TRP A 193 8.88 6.72 -10.73
N THR A 194 9.41 6.14 -9.68
CA THR A 194 8.65 5.64 -8.53
C THR A 194 8.14 6.80 -7.71
N TYR A 195 6.83 6.81 -7.49
CA TYR A 195 6.21 7.69 -6.52
C TYR A 195 6.27 7.05 -5.14
N TYR A 196 6.53 7.85 -4.11
CA TYR A 196 6.44 7.40 -2.72
C TYR A 196 6.14 8.57 -1.77
N ILE A 197 5.58 8.27 -0.61
CA ILE A 197 5.34 9.25 0.46
C ILE A 197 6.46 9.16 1.50
N LYS A 198 7.01 10.31 1.89
CA LYS A 198 7.98 10.46 2.98
C LYS A 198 7.95 11.90 3.50
N ASP A 199 8.09 12.07 4.82
CA ASP A 199 8.12 13.37 5.51
C ASP A 199 6.90 14.28 5.18
N GLY A 200 5.74 13.67 4.94
CA GLY A 200 4.51 14.38 4.59
C GLY A 200 4.39 14.90 3.17
N TYR A 201 5.24 14.42 2.27
CA TYR A 201 5.22 14.80 0.86
C TYR A 201 5.27 13.58 -0.04
N VAL A 202 4.76 13.73 -1.26
CA VAL A 202 4.97 12.78 -2.35
C VAL A 202 6.26 13.14 -3.08
N TRP A 203 7.11 12.15 -3.24
CA TRP A 203 8.37 12.21 -3.96
C TRP A 203 8.27 11.37 -5.24
N GLN A 204 9.03 11.75 -6.26
CA GLN A 204 9.29 10.98 -7.46
C GLN A 204 10.81 10.87 -7.64
N GLY A 205 11.37 9.69 -7.38
CA GLY A 205 12.83 9.55 -7.27
C GLY A 205 13.41 10.49 -6.19
N HIS A 206 14.25 11.45 -6.59
CA HIS A 206 14.80 12.49 -5.68
C HIS A 206 13.96 13.78 -5.62
N GLU A 207 12.97 13.92 -6.49
CA GLU A 207 12.25 15.17 -6.63
C GLU A 207 10.99 15.16 -5.77
N LYS A 208 10.87 16.14 -4.88
CA LYS A 208 9.61 16.41 -4.21
C LYS A 208 8.60 16.93 -5.24
N THR A 209 7.39 16.38 -5.20
CA THR A 209 6.32 16.73 -6.14
C THR A 209 5.28 17.65 -5.47
N ASN A 210 4.37 18.19 -6.28
CA ASN A 210 3.19 18.91 -5.82
C ASN A 210 1.95 18.00 -5.63
N VAL A 211 2.11 16.68 -5.75
CA VAL A 211 1.03 15.72 -5.55
C VAL A 211 0.63 15.72 -4.08
N SER A 212 -0.66 15.92 -3.81
CA SER A 212 -1.22 16.01 -2.46
C SER A 212 -2.53 15.25 -2.26
N THR A 213 -3.03 14.59 -3.31
CA THR A 213 -4.29 13.83 -3.35
C THR A 213 -4.09 12.56 -4.15
N SER A 214 -4.85 11.51 -3.85
CA SER A 214 -4.79 10.23 -4.55
C SER A 214 -5.15 10.37 -6.04
N ALA A 215 -6.20 11.13 -6.36
CA ALA A 215 -6.62 11.41 -7.73
C ALA A 215 -5.51 12.08 -8.55
N ARG A 216 -4.74 12.98 -7.94
CA ARG A 216 -3.57 13.59 -8.60
C ARG A 216 -2.46 12.59 -8.83
N LEU A 217 -2.18 11.71 -7.87
CA LEU A 217 -1.21 10.62 -8.05
C LEU A 217 -1.62 9.73 -9.23
N GLN A 218 -2.91 9.36 -9.30
CA GLN A 218 -3.46 8.57 -10.39
C GLN A 218 -3.26 9.25 -11.76
N ILE A 219 -3.61 10.53 -11.88
CA ILE A 219 -3.43 11.29 -13.13
C ILE A 219 -1.97 11.27 -13.58
N GLU A 220 -1.04 11.52 -12.68
CA GLU A 220 0.39 11.60 -13.00
C GLU A 220 0.96 10.23 -13.40
N LEU A 221 0.65 9.19 -12.63
CA LEU A 221 1.16 7.84 -12.85
C LEU A 221 0.58 7.24 -14.14
N VAL A 222 -0.74 7.30 -14.33
CA VAL A 222 -1.40 6.81 -15.55
C VAL A 222 -0.95 7.63 -16.76
N GLY A 223 -0.82 8.95 -16.63
CA GLY A 223 -0.28 9.81 -17.68
C GLY A 223 1.15 9.43 -18.08
N MET A 224 2.00 9.09 -17.12
CA MET A 224 3.35 8.59 -17.37
C MET A 224 3.34 7.25 -18.11
N LEU A 225 2.52 6.30 -17.68
CA LEU A 225 2.40 5.00 -18.36
C LEU A 225 1.96 5.15 -19.81
N LYS A 226 0.95 6.00 -20.07
CA LYS A 226 0.49 6.29 -21.44
C LYS A 226 1.60 6.85 -22.32
N ARG A 227 2.38 7.82 -21.82
CA ARG A 227 3.52 8.39 -22.57
C ARG A 227 4.56 7.33 -22.94
N TRP A 228 4.80 6.35 -22.07
CA TRP A 228 5.71 5.25 -22.36
C TRP A 228 5.18 4.31 -23.43
N ASP A 229 3.89 4.00 -23.39
CA ASP A 229 3.24 3.17 -24.41
C ASP A 229 3.30 3.84 -25.78
N ASP A 230 3.04 5.14 -25.84
CA ASP A 230 3.11 5.93 -27.07
C ASP A 230 4.54 5.98 -27.63
N TYR A 231 5.55 6.18 -26.78
CA TYR A 231 6.97 6.15 -27.18
C TYR A 231 7.40 4.77 -27.70
N GLY A 232 6.89 3.69 -27.10
CA GLY A 232 7.14 2.32 -27.56
C GLY A 232 6.61 2.09 -28.98
N LYS A 233 5.38 2.57 -29.25
CA LYS A 233 4.74 2.45 -30.57
C LYS A 233 5.47 3.26 -31.65
N SER A 234 5.89 4.50 -31.35
CA SER A 234 6.59 5.35 -32.33
C SER A 234 7.94 4.75 -32.77
N LYS A 235 8.63 4.02 -31.89
CA LYS A 235 9.89 3.33 -32.22
C LYS A 235 9.73 2.10 -33.10
N HIS A 236 8.58 1.43 -33.03
CA HIS A 236 8.33 0.20 -33.80
C HIS A 236 7.60 0.46 -35.12
N GLY A 237 6.83 1.55 -35.21
CA GLY A 237 6.16 2.00 -36.43
C GLY A 237 7.08 2.64 -37.48
N SER A 238 8.33 2.98 -37.15
CA SER A 238 9.31 3.54 -38.08
C SER A 238 10.16 2.51 -38.82
N THR A 239 9.91 1.21 -38.65
CA THR A 239 10.73 0.12 -39.23
C THR A 239 10.05 -0.62 -40.38
N SER A 240 8.87 -0.18 -40.83
CA SER A 240 8.10 -0.79 -41.92
C SER A 240 7.93 0.15 -43.12
N ALA A 241 9.02 0.77 -43.55
CA ALA A 241 9.16 1.40 -44.86
C ALA A 241 10.62 1.30 -45.30
N ASN A 242 10.97 0.19 -45.95
CA ASN A 242 12.01 0.05 -46.96
C ASN A 242 11.83 -1.29 -47.68
#